data_AF-A0AAV3EML6-F1
#
_entry.id   AF-A0AAV3EML6-F1
#
_cell.length_a   1.000
_cell.length_b   1.000
_cell.length_c   1.000
_cell.angle_alpha   90.00
_cell.angle_beta   90.00
_cell.angle_gamma   90.00
#
_symmetry.space_group_name_H-M   'P 1'
#
loop_
_entity.id
_entity.type
_entity.pdbx_description
1 polymer ?
#
loop_
_entity_poly.entity_id
_entity_poly.type
_entity_poly.pdbx_seq_one_letter_code
_entity_poly.pdbx_strand_id
1 'polypeptide(L)'
;MDLISVLKKETGKLSNEQSAYLIALILFPLSILLTETFPFPSYWIVSSFLIYGFIVWIREWGDNLNSILYAKPLMALAFLAATTLNVAMASISVNSILEVPSSPFTYTITMVSILTVPFTAAISLTMLAMPMMLISMFSAMFSIKELSAKKIVNFEIWSLMKEVSALNLLGRIFASLTVFFIATSFLGDNSWYTDQVAVFTKWFAYNFEMETYSYCSLPNNAHISYLDGERIIIGINEKSKYIFTVSNCITEL
;
A
#
# COMPACT_ATOMS: atom_id res chain seq x y z
N MET A 1 -13.13 46.53 8.21
CA MET A 1 -12.32 45.63 7.35
C MET A 1 -12.80 44.22 7.63
N ASP A 2 -13.48 43.59 6.67
CA ASP A 2 -14.10 42.28 6.88
C ASP A 2 -13.03 41.21 7.09
N LEU A 3 -13.07 40.56 8.25
CA LEU A 3 -12.18 39.44 8.59
C LEU A 3 -12.21 38.34 7.51
N ILE A 4 -13.39 38.14 6.91
CA ILE A 4 -13.64 37.18 5.82
C ILE A 4 -12.88 37.59 4.54
N SER A 5 -12.82 38.88 4.23
CA SER A 5 -12.09 39.39 3.06
C SER A 5 -10.57 39.27 3.21
N VAL A 6 -10.06 39.45 4.43
CA VAL A 6 -8.64 39.26 4.76
C VAL A 6 -8.28 37.77 4.74
N LEU A 7 -9.10 36.91 5.34
CA LEU A 7 -8.93 35.46 5.32
C LEU A 7 -8.97 34.89 3.89
N LYS A 8 -9.89 35.36 3.04
CA LYS A 8 -9.97 34.93 1.63
C LYS A 8 -8.73 35.34 0.82
N LYS A 9 -8.17 36.52 1.11
CA LYS A 9 -6.97 37.04 0.44
C LYS A 9 -5.69 36.30 0.86
N GLU A 10 -5.58 35.92 2.13
CA GLU A 10 -4.44 35.14 2.63
C GLU A 10 -4.56 33.64 2.30
N THR A 11 -5.78 33.07 2.32
CA THR A 11 -6.02 31.68 1.89
C THR A 11 -5.83 31.44 0.40
N GLY A 12 -6.08 32.45 -0.45
CA GLY A 12 -5.79 32.38 -1.88
C GLY A 12 -4.30 32.34 -2.24
N LYS A 13 -3.40 32.60 -1.29
CA LYS A 13 -1.94 32.52 -1.49
C LYS A 13 -1.35 31.17 -1.05
N LEU A 14 -2.10 30.37 -0.30
CA LEU A 14 -1.64 29.09 0.24
C LEU A 14 -1.61 28.02 -0.86
N SER A 15 -0.59 27.17 -0.86
CA SER A 15 -0.56 26.01 -1.75
C SER A 15 -1.61 24.98 -1.34
N ASN A 16 -2.05 24.12 -2.26
CA ASN A 16 -3.02 23.06 -1.96
C ASN A 16 -2.58 22.15 -0.80
N GLU A 17 -1.28 21.92 -0.66
CA GLU A 17 -0.66 21.20 0.46
C GLU A 17 -0.89 21.96 1.78
N GLN A 18 -0.57 23.26 1.79
CA GLN A 18 -0.73 24.11 2.97
C GLN A 18 -2.20 24.25 3.37
N SER A 19 -3.10 24.40 2.40
CA SER A 19 -4.53 24.45 2.68
C SER A 19 -5.02 23.17 3.35
N ALA A 20 -4.54 21.99 2.90
CA ALA A 20 -4.91 20.72 3.50
C ALA A 20 -4.44 20.60 4.96
N TYR A 21 -3.20 20.98 5.26
CA TYR A 21 -2.67 20.97 6.62
C TYR A 21 -3.34 22.00 7.54
N LEU A 22 -3.71 23.16 7.00
CA LEU A 22 -4.45 24.17 7.76
C LEU A 22 -5.87 23.71 8.09
N ILE A 23 -6.55 23.05 7.15
CA ILE A 23 -7.86 22.42 7.40
C ILE A 23 -7.73 21.33 8.47
N ALA A 24 -6.72 20.46 8.36
CA ALA A 24 -6.48 19.43 9.37
C ALA A 24 -6.25 20.03 10.77
N LEU A 25 -5.48 21.12 10.87
CA LEU A 25 -5.20 21.81 12.13
C LEU A 25 -6.45 22.44 12.75
N ILE A 26 -7.35 23.02 11.94
CA ILE A 26 -8.63 23.59 12.41
C ILE A 26 -9.59 22.48 12.84
N LEU A 27 -9.65 21.38 12.08
CA LEU A 27 -10.55 20.27 12.37
C LEU A 27 -10.08 19.39 13.53
N PHE A 28 -8.79 19.42 13.89
CA PHE A 28 -8.26 18.65 15.01
C PHE A 28 -8.99 18.89 16.35
N PRO A 29 -9.11 20.13 16.87
CA PRO A 29 -9.87 20.38 18.10
C PRO A 29 -11.37 20.11 17.93
N LEU A 30 -11.91 20.33 16.74
CA LEU A 30 -13.33 20.05 16.44
C LEU A 30 -13.62 18.55 16.47
N SER A 31 -12.65 17.73 16.06
CA SER A 31 -12.79 16.28 16.03
C SER A 31 -13.03 15.72 17.43
N ILE A 32 -12.31 16.21 18.44
CA ILE A 32 -12.46 15.78 19.85
C ILE A 32 -13.91 15.99 20.33
N LEU A 33 -14.49 17.15 20.05
CA LEU A 33 -15.88 17.47 20.39
C LEU A 33 -16.89 16.60 19.63
N LEU A 34 -16.62 16.30 18.35
CA LEU A 34 -17.48 15.50 17.49
C LEU A 34 -17.45 14.01 17.85
N THR A 35 -16.32 13.48 18.34
CA THR A 35 -16.23 12.07 18.79
C THR A 35 -17.11 11.79 19.99
N GLU A 36 -17.36 12.76 20.87
CA GLU A 36 -18.24 12.58 22.03
C GLU A 36 -19.72 12.65 21.65
N THR A 37 -20.06 13.30 20.54
CA THR A 37 -21.45 13.52 20.11
C THR A 37 -21.94 12.53 19.07
N PHE A 38 -21.06 11.95 18.26
CA PHE A 38 -21.42 11.02 17.20
C PHE A 38 -20.68 9.67 17.36
N PRO A 39 -21.33 8.53 17.06
CA PRO A 39 -20.69 7.21 17.07
C PRO A 39 -19.68 7.01 15.93
N PHE A 40 -19.35 8.08 15.18
CA PHE A 40 -18.38 8.06 14.10
C PHE A 40 -17.03 8.59 14.62
N PRO A 41 -15.92 7.86 14.39
CA PRO A 41 -14.60 8.34 14.76
C PRO A 41 -14.17 9.54 13.90
N SER A 42 -14.49 10.75 14.37
CA SER A 42 -14.24 12.02 13.67
C SER A 42 -12.76 12.28 13.35
N TYR A 43 -11.83 11.61 14.05
CA TYR A 43 -10.40 11.67 13.78
C TYR A 43 -10.06 11.19 12.35
N TRP A 44 -10.86 10.32 11.73
CA TRP A 44 -10.66 9.91 10.34
C TRP A 44 -10.76 11.08 9.35
N ILE A 45 -11.58 12.09 9.66
CA ILE A 45 -11.72 13.28 8.82
C ILE A 45 -10.40 14.05 8.83
N VAL A 46 -9.81 14.26 10.01
CA VAL A 46 -8.52 14.94 10.17
C VAL A 46 -7.41 14.16 9.46
N SER A 47 -7.34 12.84 9.68
CA SER A 47 -6.37 11.97 9.01
C SER A 47 -6.49 12.03 7.50
N SER A 48 -7.72 12.12 6.95
CA SER A 48 -7.94 12.21 5.50
C SER A 48 -7.32 13.47 4.88
N PHE A 49 -7.42 14.62 5.55
CA PHE A 49 -6.79 15.86 5.08
C PHE A 49 -5.26 15.82 5.21
N LEU A 50 -4.72 15.21 6.26
CA LEU A 50 -3.27 14.99 6.39
C LEU A 50 -2.73 14.07 5.29
N ILE A 51 -3.42 12.97 5.01
CA ILE A 51 -3.08 12.04 3.92
C ILE A 51 -3.17 12.75 2.57
N TYR A 52 -4.21 13.55 2.34
CA TYR A 52 -4.33 14.32 1.10
C TYR A 52 -3.14 15.28 0.91
N GLY A 53 -2.77 16.05 1.94
CA GLY A 53 -1.59 16.92 1.89
C GLY A 53 -0.30 16.14 1.59
N PHE A 54 -0.15 14.95 2.20
CA PHE A 54 0.97 14.05 1.93
C PHE A 54 1.00 13.53 0.49
N ILE A 55 -0.16 13.16 -0.08
CA ILE A 55 -0.26 12.72 -1.48
C ILE A 55 0.11 13.86 -2.44
N VAL A 56 -0.35 15.09 -2.17
CA VAL A 56 0.02 16.27 -2.96
C VAL A 56 1.53 16.50 -2.93
N TRP A 57 2.15 16.38 -1.75
CA TRP A 57 3.59 16.49 -1.59
C TRP A 57 4.36 15.39 -2.35
N ILE A 58 3.96 14.12 -2.20
CA ILE A 58 4.55 13.00 -2.95
C ILE A 58 4.45 13.23 -4.45
N ARG A 59 3.29 13.71 -4.92
CA ARG A 59 3.08 13.99 -6.34
C ARG A 59 4.03 15.06 -6.85
N GLU A 60 4.19 16.17 -6.13
CA GLU A 60 5.16 17.21 -6.51
C GLU A 60 6.59 16.65 -6.56
N TRP A 61 6.96 15.81 -5.60
CA TRP A 61 8.23 15.08 -5.62
C TRP A 61 8.36 14.16 -6.83
N GLY A 62 7.32 13.41 -7.17
CA GLY A 62 7.28 12.54 -8.34
C GLY A 62 7.43 13.31 -9.65
N ASP A 63 6.75 14.45 -9.80
CA ASP A 63 6.85 15.32 -10.98
C ASP A 63 8.27 15.91 -11.11
N ASN A 64 8.86 16.36 -9.98
CA ASN A 64 10.23 16.85 -9.95
C ASN A 64 11.24 15.76 -10.32
N LEU A 65 11.08 14.54 -9.78
CA LEU A 65 11.93 13.40 -10.15
C LEU A 65 11.77 13.04 -11.62
N ASN A 66 10.55 13.02 -12.15
CA ASN A 66 10.29 12.70 -13.55
C ASN A 66 10.91 13.72 -14.54
N SER A 67 11.18 14.95 -14.09
CA SER A 67 11.90 15.94 -14.90
C SER A 67 13.39 15.61 -15.10
N ILE A 68 13.97 14.76 -14.25
CA ILE A 68 15.37 14.34 -14.31
C ILE A 68 15.51 13.13 -15.25
N LEU A 69 16.36 13.23 -16.27
CA LEU A 69 16.52 12.21 -17.32
C LEU A 69 16.82 10.80 -16.76
N TYR A 70 17.72 10.71 -15.77
CA TYR A 70 18.13 9.43 -15.17
C TYR A 70 17.19 8.89 -14.10
N ALA A 71 16.26 9.71 -13.59
CA ALA A 71 15.31 9.26 -12.57
C ALA A 71 14.19 8.38 -13.15
N LYS A 72 13.85 8.56 -14.43
CA LYS A 72 12.84 7.75 -15.14
C LYS A 72 13.15 6.24 -15.13
N PRO A 73 14.34 5.77 -15.56
CA PRO A 73 14.67 4.35 -15.49
C PRO A 73 14.74 3.83 -14.05
N LEU A 74 15.22 4.64 -13.09
CA LEU A 74 15.23 4.27 -11.67
C LEU A 74 13.83 4.08 -11.11
N MET A 75 12.88 4.97 -11.44
CA MET A 75 11.48 4.81 -11.06
C MET A 75 10.88 3.54 -11.68
N ALA A 76 11.15 3.26 -12.96
CA ALA A 76 10.68 2.04 -13.61
C ALA A 76 11.22 0.77 -12.92
N LEU A 77 12.50 0.75 -12.54
CA LEU A 77 13.10 -0.34 -11.78
C LEU A 77 12.47 -0.49 -10.39
N ALA A 78 12.19 0.62 -9.70
CA ALA A 78 11.50 0.60 -8.41
C ALA A 78 10.07 0.03 -8.53
N PHE A 79 9.33 0.41 -9.58
CA PHE A 79 8.01 -0.15 -9.87
C PHE A 79 8.08 -1.64 -10.15
N LEU A 80 9.03 -2.10 -10.98
CA LEU A 80 9.24 -3.52 -11.25
C LEU A 80 9.60 -4.32 -9.99
N ALA A 81 10.44 -3.76 -9.12
CA ALA A 81 10.78 -4.38 -7.84
C ALA A 81 9.55 -4.48 -6.93
N ALA A 82 8.73 -3.44 -6.84
CA ALA A 82 7.51 -3.43 -6.04
C ALA A 82 6.46 -4.44 -6.54
N THR A 83 6.25 -4.51 -7.87
CA THR A 83 5.31 -5.48 -8.44
C THR A 83 5.80 -6.92 -8.25
N THR A 84 7.10 -7.16 -8.41
CA THR A 84 7.70 -8.49 -8.20
C THR A 84 7.60 -8.91 -6.74
N LEU A 85 7.85 -7.99 -5.81
CA LEU A 85 7.69 -8.22 -4.37
C LEU A 85 6.24 -8.56 -4.02
N ASN A 86 5.27 -7.87 -4.63
CA ASN A 86 3.85 -8.16 -4.40
C ASN A 86 3.45 -9.55 -4.93
N VAL A 87 3.90 -9.93 -6.12
CA VAL A 87 3.66 -11.28 -6.65
C VAL A 87 4.33 -12.36 -5.80
N ALA A 88 5.56 -12.12 -5.32
CA ALA A 88 6.24 -13.04 -4.43
C ALA A 88 5.49 -13.21 -3.10
N MET A 89 5.00 -12.11 -2.52
CA MET A 89 4.18 -12.15 -1.30
C MET A 89 2.88 -12.91 -1.53
N ALA A 90 2.21 -12.71 -2.67
CA ALA A 90 1.01 -13.45 -3.04
C ALA A 90 1.28 -14.95 -3.16
N SER A 91 2.39 -15.36 -3.77
CA SER A 91 2.78 -16.77 -3.85
C SER A 91 2.98 -17.41 -2.47
N ILE A 92 3.64 -16.68 -1.56
CA ILE A 92 3.83 -17.14 -0.16
C ILE A 92 2.47 -17.24 0.54
N SER A 93 1.59 -16.25 0.36
CA SER A 93 0.24 -16.28 0.93
C SER A 93 -0.58 -17.45 0.41
N VAL A 94 -0.58 -17.70 -0.91
CA VAL A 94 -1.27 -18.86 -1.50
C VAL A 94 -0.74 -20.16 -0.94
N ASN A 95 0.59 -20.33 -0.84
CA ASN A 95 1.20 -21.51 -0.24
C ASN A 95 0.77 -21.69 1.23
N SER A 96 0.77 -20.62 2.01
CA SER A 96 0.37 -20.66 3.42
C SER A 96 -1.13 -20.90 3.62
N ILE A 97 -1.98 -20.43 2.71
CA ILE A 97 -3.44 -20.55 2.82
C ILE A 97 -3.91 -21.93 2.34
N LEU A 98 -3.35 -22.42 1.24
CA LEU A 98 -3.72 -23.71 0.66
C LEU A 98 -2.96 -24.88 1.31
N GLU A 99 -1.87 -24.62 2.04
CA GLU A 99 -1.01 -25.64 2.68
C GLU A 99 -0.40 -26.64 1.69
N VAL A 100 -0.32 -26.26 0.41
CA VAL A 100 0.22 -27.05 -0.70
C VAL A 100 1.14 -26.16 -1.56
N PRO A 101 2.00 -26.72 -2.41
CA PRO A 101 2.86 -25.89 -3.26
C PRO A 101 2.02 -24.99 -4.17
N SER A 102 2.41 -23.72 -4.28
CA SER A 102 1.66 -22.71 -5.03
C SER A 102 1.92 -22.73 -6.54
N SER A 103 2.90 -23.53 -7.00
CA SER A 103 3.31 -23.57 -8.41
C SER A 103 2.20 -23.87 -9.42
N PRO A 104 1.22 -24.76 -9.16
CA PRO A 104 0.18 -25.02 -10.14
C PRO A 104 -0.97 -24.01 -10.07
N PHE A 105 -0.92 -23.05 -9.14
CA PHE A 105 -1.99 -22.09 -8.88
C PHE A 105 -1.64 -20.68 -9.41
N THR A 106 -1.24 -20.58 -10.68
CA THR A 106 -0.79 -19.31 -11.31
C THR A 106 -1.90 -18.25 -11.35
N TYR A 107 -3.13 -18.62 -11.68
CA TYR A 107 -4.26 -17.70 -11.74
C TYR A 107 -4.69 -17.25 -10.34
N THR A 108 -4.69 -18.17 -9.37
CA THR A 108 -4.93 -17.83 -7.96
C THR A 108 -3.87 -16.86 -7.46
N ILE A 109 -2.58 -17.10 -7.72
CA ILE A 109 -1.49 -16.17 -7.35
C ILE A 109 -1.74 -14.78 -7.96
N THR A 110 -2.16 -14.72 -9.23
CA THR A 110 -2.44 -13.45 -9.90
C THR A 110 -3.58 -12.69 -9.21
N MET A 111 -4.69 -13.36 -8.91
CA MET A 111 -5.83 -12.72 -8.23
C MET A 111 -5.49 -12.32 -6.79
N VAL A 112 -4.82 -13.20 -6.06
CA VAL A 112 -4.36 -12.93 -4.70
C VAL A 112 -3.37 -11.77 -4.69
N SER A 113 -2.53 -11.61 -5.72
CA SER A 113 -1.62 -10.46 -5.81
C SER A 113 -2.33 -9.12 -5.84
N ILE A 114 -3.51 -9.02 -6.44
CA ILE A 114 -4.32 -7.80 -6.42
C ILE A 114 -4.88 -7.58 -5.00
N LEU A 115 -5.33 -8.64 -4.35
CA LEU A 115 -5.89 -8.58 -3.00
C LEU A 115 -4.82 -8.35 -1.92
N THR A 116 -3.56 -8.72 -2.15
CA THR A 116 -2.48 -8.49 -1.18
C THR A 116 -1.86 -7.09 -1.27
N VAL A 117 -2.24 -6.27 -2.27
CA VAL A 117 -1.72 -4.90 -2.42
C VAL A 117 -1.83 -4.06 -1.14
N PRO A 118 -2.96 -4.03 -0.40
CA PRO A 118 -3.05 -3.26 0.84
C PRO A 118 -2.02 -3.71 1.89
N PHE A 119 -1.75 -5.02 1.97
CA PHE A 119 -0.78 -5.59 2.90
C PHE A 119 0.65 -5.25 2.51
N THR A 120 1.02 -5.44 1.25
CA THR A 120 2.37 -5.09 0.77
C THR A 120 2.63 -3.59 0.78
N ALA A 121 1.60 -2.79 0.51
CA ALA A 121 1.66 -1.34 0.65
C ALA A 121 1.87 -0.92 2.10
N ALA A 122 1.16 -1.53 3.05
CA ALA A 122 1.35 -1.25 4.48
C ALA A 122 2.78 -1.58 4.92
N ILE A 123 3.31 -2.76 4.57
CA ILE A 123 4.72 -3.13 4.86
C ILE A 123 5.68 -2.09 4.27
N SER A 124 5.49 -1.75 2.99
CA SER A 124 6.36 -0.79 2.29
C SER A 124 6.31 0.58 2.94
N LEU A 125 5.11 1.06 3.32
CA LEU A 125 4.93 2.34 3.99
C LEU A 125 5.57 2.35 5.38
N THR A 126 5.42 1.27 6.16
CA THR A 126 6.07 1.15 7.48
C THR A 126 7.59 1.17 7.35
N MET A 127 8.16 0.45 6.38
CA MET A 127 9.62 0.44 6.14
C MET A 127 10.14 1.80 5.63
N LEU A 128 9.38 2.48 4.77
CA LEU A 128 9.78 3.74 4.15
C LEU A 128 9.40 4.98 4.97
N ALA A 129 8.59 4.85 6.02
CA ALA A 129 8.11 6.01 6.79
C ALA A 129 9.24 6.83 7.42
N MET A 130 10.23 6.17 8.03
CA MET A 130 11.40 6.82 8.63
C MET A 130 12.22 7.63 7.61
N PRO A 131 12.68 7.05 6.49
CA PRO A 131 13.39 7.83 5.47
C PRO A 131 12.49 8.90 4.82
N MET A 132 11.20 8.61 4.60
CA MET A 132 10.25 9.60 4.07
C MET A 132 10.08 10.81 4.98
N MET A 133 10.05 10.61 6.30
CA MET A 133 9.97 11.71 7.26
C MET A 133 11.20 12.61 7.17
N LEU A 134 12.41 12.04 7.11
CA LEU A 134 13.64 12.81 6.91
C LEU A 134 13.61 13.60 5.59
N ILE A 135 13.24 12.93 4.49
CA ILE A 135 13.11 13.56 3.17
C ILE A 135 12.06 14.69 3.18
N SER A 136 10.98 14.52 3.94
CA SER A 136 9.93 15.53 4.09
C SER A 136 10.45 16.79 4.79
N MET A 137 11.29 16.62 5.83
CA MET A 137 11.94 17.72 6.54
C MET A 137 12.95 18.43 5.65
N PHE A 138 13.80 17.67 4.95
CA PHE A 138 14.76 18.25 4.00
C PHE A 138 14.05 19.02 2.89
N SER A 139 12.97 18.48 2.31
CA SER A 139 12.22 19.16 1.25
C SER A 139 11.38 20.36 1.71
N ALA A 140 11.15 20.51 3.02
CA ALA A 140 10.55 21.72 3.57
C ALA A 140 11.57 22.86 3.67
N MET A 141 12.85 22.53 3.83
CA MET A 141 13.95 23.51 3.97
C MET A 141 14.65 23.84 2.64
N PHE A 142 14.68 22.89 1.69
CA PHE A 142 15.47 23.03 0.46
C PHE A 142 14.62 22.95 -0.83
N SER A 143 15.02 23.73 -1.85
CA SER A 143 14.44 23.67 -3.19
C SER A 143 15.08 22.57 -4.04
N ILE A 144 14.35 21.48 -4.28
CA ILE A 144 14.82 20.36 -5.13
C ILE A 144 14.88 20.77 -6.61
N LYS A 145 14.03 21.71 -7.05
CA LYS A 145 14.01 22.20 -8.43
C LYS A 145 15.30 22.92 -8.84
N GLU A 146 16.03 23.46 -7.87
CA GLU A 146 17.27 24.18 -8.13
C GLU A 146 18.52 23.33 -7.90
N LEU A 147 18.35 22.06 -7.55
CA LEU A 147 19.45 21.14 -7.27
C LEU A 147 20.15 20.80 -8.60
N SER A 148 21.25 21.50 -8.89
CA SER A 148 22.14 21.20 -10.01
C SER A 148 23.42 20.56 -9.49
N ALA A 149 23.95 19.58 -10.22
CA ALA A 149 25.24 18.95 -9.88
C ALA A 149 26.36 19.99 -9.71
N LYS A 150 26.29 21.10 -10.46
CA LYS A 150 27.21 22.23 -10.38
C LYS A 150 27.12 22.99 -9.04
N LYS A 151 25.90 23.23 -8.53
CA LYS A 151 25.69 23.88 -7.22
C LYS A 151 26.15 23.00 -6.05
N ILE A 152 26.02 21.67 -6.18
CA ILE A 152 26.51 20.70 -5.19
C ILE A 152 28.05 20.70 -5.14
N VAL A 153 28.70 20.66 -6.31
CA VAL A 153 30.17 20.68 -6.42
C VAL A 153 30.74 22.01 -5.95
N ASN A 154 30.05 23.13 -6.18
CA ASN A 154 30.46 24.46 -5.73
C ASN A 154 30.13 24.74 -4.25
N PHE A 155 29.54 23.79 -3.50
CA PHE A 155 29.10 23.98 -2.10
C PHE A 155 28.15 25.18 -1.90
N GLU A 156 27.39 25.58 -2.92
CA GLU A 156 26.43 26.70 -2.87
C GLU A 156 25.08 26.29 -2.24
N ILE A 157 25.12 25.42 -1.22
CA ILE A 157 23.94 24.81 -0.59
C ILE A 157 23.06 25.87 0.10
N TRP A 158 23.67 26.95 0.59
CA TRP A 158 22.95 28.07 1.23
C TRP A 158 22.04 28.81 0.26
N SER A 159 22.35 28.83 -1.04
CA SER A 159 21.49 29.44 -2.08
C SER A 159 20.22 28.63 -2.36
N LEU A 160 20.15 27.38 -1.90
CA LEU A 160 19.04 26.45 -2.12
C LEU A 160 18.03 26.46 -0.96
N MET A 161 18.32 27.18 0.13
CA MET A 161 17.44 27.26 1.29
C MET A 161 16.24 28.16 0.99
N LYS A 162 15.04 27.61 1.20
CA LYS A 162 13.78 28.35 1.09
C LYS A 162 13.42 28.98 2.43
N GLU A 163 12.57 30.01 2.40
CA GLU A 163 11.86 30.43 3.60
C GLU A 163 11.01 29.26 4.11
N VAL A 164 11.28 28.84 5.35
CA VAL A 164 10.64 27.68 5.95
C VAL A 164 9.22 28.05 6.34
N SER A 165 8.24 27.52 5.61
CA SER A 165 6.85 27.55 6.06
C SER A 165 6.67 26.54 7.20
N ALA A 166 6.43 27.04 8.41
CA ALA A 166 6.16 26.20 9.58
C ALA A 166 5.01 25.21 9.34
N LEU A 167 4.03 25.61 8.52
CA LEU A 167 2.86 24.79 8.20
C LEU A 167 3.20 23.60 7.31
N ASN A 168 4.15 23.74 6.38
CA ASN A 168 4.67 22.62 5.59
C ASN A 168 5.52 21.69 6.43
N LEU A 169 6.40 22.24 7.27
CA LEU A 169 7.31 21.45 8.09
C LEU A 169 6.53 20.60 9.10
N LEU A 170 5.64 21.21 9.88
CA LEU A 170 4.83 20.48 10.86
C LEU A 170 3.81 19.58 10.16
N GLY A 171 3.12 20.07 9.13
CA GLY A 171 2.11 19.31 8.40
C GLY A 171 2.68 18.03 7.78
N ARG A 172 3.86 18.08 7.16
CA ARG A 172 4.53 16.89 6.61
C ARG A 172 4.96 15.89 7.67
N ILE A 173 5.46 16.34 8.82
CA ILE A 173 5.82 15.47 9.95
C ILE A 173 4.57 14.74 10.47
N PHE A 174 3.51 15.49 10.79
CA PHE A 174 2.26 14.90 11.28
C PHE A 174 1.61 13.98 10.25
N ALA A 175 1.65 14.35 8.96
CA ALA A 175 1.11 13.49 7.91
C ALA A 175 1.94 12.19 7.74
N SER A 176 3.26 12.27 7.81
CA SER A 176 4.13 11.08 7.74
C SER A 176 3.91 10.16 8.94
N LEU A 177 3.74 10.71 10.14
CA LEU A 177 3.38 9.96 11.35
C LEU A 177 1.99 9.33 11.23
N THR A 178 1.03 10.04 10.64
CA THR A 178 -0.33 9.53 10.42
C THR A 178 -0.31 8.34 9.46
N VAL A 179 0.41 8.44 8.34
CA VAL A 179 0.57 7.33 7.39
C VAL A 179 1.26 6.14 8.04
N PHE A 180 2.33 6.38 8.82
CA PHE A 180 3.01 5.34 9.57
C PHE A 180 2.06 4.63 10.55
N PHE A 181 1.30 5.39 11.33
CA PHE A 181 0.36 4.85 12.31
C PHE A 181 -0.76 4.03 11.66
N ILE A 182 -1.31 4.50 10.54
CA ILE A 182 -2.32 3.74 9.80
C ILE A 182 -1.74 2.44 9.26
N ALA A 183 -0.53 2.49 8.69
CA ALA A 183 0.14 1.30 8.17
C ALA A 183 0.45 0.28 9.27
N THR A 184 1.01 0.70 10.41
CA THR A 184 1.31 -0.20 11.53
C THR A 184 0.05 -0.72 12.21
N SER A 185 -1.00 0.11 12.33
CA SER A 185 -2.30 -0.33 12.86
C SER A 185 -2.91 -1.42 11.98
N PHE A 186 -2.82 -1.28 10.66
CA PHE A 186 -3.28 -2.31 9.73
C PHE A 186 -2.44 -3.58 9.84
N LEU A 187 -1.12 -3.48 9.98
CA LEU A 187 -0.25 -4.66 10.15
C LEU A 187 -0.44 -5.36 11.50
N GLY A 188 -0.91 -4.64 12.52
CA GLY A 188 -1.15 -5.20 13.86
C GLY A 188 -2.40 -6.07 13.94
N ASP A 189 -3.51 -5.64 13.34
CA ASP A 189 -4.74 -6.43 13.23
C ASP A 189 -5.42 -6.23 11.87
N ASN A 190 -5.20 -7.19 10.98
CA ASN A 190 -5.81 -7.28 9.66
C ASN A 190 -6.64 -8.55 9.47
N SER A 191 -6.95 -9.27 10.55
CA SER A 191 -7.69 -10.54 10.52
C SER A 191 -8.98 -10.43 9.70
N TRP A 192 -9.75 -9.36 9.92
CA TRP A 192 -10.97 -9.04 9.19
C TRP A 192 -10.81 -9.00 7.66
N TYR A 193 -9.61 -8.68 7.17
CA TYR A 193 -9.29 -8.63 5.75
C TYR A 193 -8.61 -9.92 5.28
N THR A 194 -7.57 -10.37 5.99
CA THR A 194 -6.78 -11.55 5.61
C THR A 194 -7.60 -12.82 5.62
N ASP A 195 -8.57 -12.95 6.54
CA ASP A 195 -9.46 -14.11 6.60
C ASP A 195 -10.38 -14.17 5.38
N GLN A 196 -10.86 -13.00 4.91
CA GLN A 196 -11.67 -12.91 3.69
C GLN A 196 -10.84 -13.24 2.44
N VAL A 197 -9.60 -12.74 2.38
CA VAL A 197 -8.66 -13.11 1.31
C VAL A 197 -8.39 -14.62 1.34
N ALA A 198 -8.22 -15.23 2.52
CA ALA A 198 -7.99 -16.66 2.65
C ALA A 198 -9.18 -17.50 2.17
N VAL A 199 -10.40 -17.13 2.56
CA VAL A 199 -11.63 -17.79 2.08
C VAL A 199 -11.76 -17.66 0.56
N PHE A 200 -11.55 -16.46 0.02
CA PHE A 200 -11.59 -16.22 -1.41
C PHE A 200 -10.52 -17.01 -2.16
N THR A 201 -9.30 -17.07 -1.63
CA THR A 201 -8.16 -17.80 -2.23
C THR A 201 -8.50 -19.28 -2.37
N LYS A 202 -9.00 -19.90 -1.30
CA LYS A 202 -9.43 -21.31 -1.29
C LYS A 202 -10.56 -21.56 -2.27
N TRP A 203 -11.57 -20.69 -2.28
CA TRP A 203 -12.70 -20.79 -3.20
C TRP A 203 -12.25 -20.67 -4.67
N PHE A 204 -11.40 -19.68 -4.98
CA PHE A 204 -10.95 -19.42 -6.34
C PHE A 204 -10.09 -20.56 -6.87
N ALA A 205 -9.12 -21.03 -6.08
CA ALA A 205 -8.28 -22.17 -6.45
C ALA A 205 -9.12 -23.40 -6.79
N TYR A 206 -10.06 -23.77 -5.91
CA TYR A 206 -10.90 -24.95 -6.10
C TYR A 206 -11.82 -24.84 -7.33
N ASN A 207 -12.47 -23.70 -7.54
CA ASN A 207 -13.52 -23.57 -8.57
C ASN A 207 -12.99 -23.20 -9.96
N PHE A 208 -11.86 -22.50 -10.06
CA PHE A 208 -11.37 -21.97 -11.33
C PHE A 208 -10.07 -22.59 -11.82
N GLU A 209 -9.28 -23.20 -10.93
CA GLU A 209 -7.93 -23.65 -11.29
C GLU A 209 -7.72 -25.16 -11.11
N MET A 210 -8.55 -25.82 -10.31
CA MET A 210 -8.55 -27.29 -10.22
C MET A 210 -9.53 -27.91 -11.23
N GLU A 211 -9.14 -29.04 -11.80
CA GLU A 211 -9.93 -29.79 -12.78
C GLU A 211 -10.87 -30.79 -12.08
N THR A 212 -12.11 -30.89 -12.56
CA THR A 212 -13.08 -31.89 -12.06
C THR A 212 -12.84 -33.28 -12.65
N TYR A 213 -12.27 -33.37 -13.84
CA TYR A 213 -12.03 -34.62 -14.56
C TYR A 213 -10.54 -34.87 -14.67
N SER A 214 -10.07 -36.07 -14.30
CA SER A 214 -8.66 -36.43 -14.34
C SER A 214 -8.47 -37.89 -14.73
N TYR A 215 -7.27 -38.24 -15.17
CA TYR A 215 -6.87 -39.63 -15.40
C TYR A 215 -6.50 -40.37 -14.10
N CYS A 216 -6.38 -39.66 -12.97
CA CYS A 216 -6.17 -40.24 -11.65
C CYS A 216 -7.52 -40.64 -11.02
N SER A 217 -7.53 -41.72 -10.25
CA SER A 217 -8.67 -42.09 -9.41
C SER A 217 -8.87 -41.01 -8.33
N LEU A 218 -10.04 -40.37 -8.34
CA LEU A 218 -10.38 -39.26 -7.46
C LEU A 218 -11.54 -39.65 -6.53
N PRO A 219 -11.53 -39.20 -5.27
CA PRO A 219 -12.71 -39.27 -4.40
C PRO A 219 -13.89 -38.49 -5.00
N ASN A 220 -15.11 -38.88 -4.66
CA ASN A 220 -16.33 -38.18 -5.11
C ASN A 220 -16.29 -36.69 -4.70
N ASN A 221 -16.62 -35.80 -5.64
CA ASN A 221 -16.59 -34.34 -5.49
C ASN A 221 -15.20 -33.73 -5.18
N ALA A 222 -14.12 -34.43 -5.53
CA ALA A 222 -12.79 -33.87 -5.48
C ALA A 222 -12.40 -33.23 -6.82
N HIS A 223 -11.62 -32.16 -6.77
CA HIS A 223 -10.95 -31.58 -7.93
C HIS A 223 -9.44 -31.84 -7.83
N ILE A 224 -8.74 -31.79 -8.96
CA ILE A 224 -7.31 -32.09 -9.05
C ILE A 224 -6.51 -30.91 -9.60
N SER A 225 -5.25 -30.78 -9.20
CA SER A 225 -4.25 -29.98 -9.90
C SER A 225 -2.93 -30.72 -9.95
N TYR A 226 -2.18 -30.61 -11.04
CA TYR A 226 -0.95 -31.38 -11.27
C TYR A 226 0.28 -30.61 -10.82
N LEU A 227 1.15 -31.24 -10.03
CA LEU A 227 2.41 -30.65 -9.59
C LEU A 227 3.57 -31.02 -10.52
N ASP A 228 4.08 -32.24 -10.36
CA ASP A 228 5.23 -32.76 -11.08
C ASP A 228 5.32 -34.30 -10.91
N GLY A 229 5.61 -34.98 -12.02
CA GLY A 229 5.60 -36.44 -12.12
C GLY A 229 4.25 -37.04 -11.72
N GLU A 230 4.26 -37.93 -10.74
CA GLU A 230 3.05 -38.59 -10.22
C GLU A 230 2.37 -37.79 -9.10
N ARG A 231 2.89 -36.63 -8.67
CA ARG A 231 2.30 -35.88 -7.54
C ARG A 231 1.17 -34.97 -8.01
N ILE A 232 0.07 -35.03 -7.29
CA ILE A 232 -1.16 -34.28 -7.56
C ILE A 232 -1.63 -33.58 -6.29
N ILE A 233 -2.39 -32.52 -6.47
CA ILE A 233 -3.10 -31.83 -5.40
C ILE A 233 -4.57 -32.19 -5.54
N ILE A 234 -5.15 -32.71 -4.47
CA ILE A 234 -6.57 -33.05 -4.38
C ILE A 234 -7.24 -31.99 -3.52
N GLY A 235 -8.25 -31.35 -4.09
CA GLY A 235 -9.10 -30.38 -3.42
C GLY A 235 -10.43 -31.02 -3.11
N ILE A 236 -10.87 -30.98 -1.86
CA ILE A 236 -12.17 -31.51 -1.43
C ILE A 236 -12.97 -30.38 -0.79
N ASN A 237 -14.26 -30.32 -1.12
CA ASN A 237 -15.21 -29.43 -0.47
C ASN A 237 -16.01 -30.21 0.59
N GLU A 238 -15.59 -30.11 1.85
CA GLU A 238 -16.31 -30.69 2.98
C GLU A 238 -17.08 -29.61 3.73
N LYS A 239 -18.42 -29.64 3.67
CA LYS A 239 -19.30 -28.74 4.44
C LYS A 239 -18.92 -27.25 4.30
N SER A 240 -18.65 -26.81 3.07
CA SER A 240 -18.23 -25.43 2.74
C SER A 240 -16.83 -25.06 3.23
N LYS A 241 -15.98 -26.05 3.53
CA LYS A 241 -14.54 -25.87 3.74
C LYS A 241 -13.77 -26.56 2.64
N TYR A 242 -12.90 -25.81 1.98
CA TYR A 242 -11.98 -26.33 0.99
C TYR A 242 -10.71 -26.83 1.68
N ILE A 243 -10.41 -28.11 1.49
CA ILE A 243 -9.22 -28.78 2.01
C ILE A 243 -8.39 -29.21 0.81
N PHE A 244 -7.10 -28.91 0.84
CA PHE A 244 -6.16 -29.26 -0.22
C PHE A 244 -5.12 -30.20 0.37
N THR A 245 -4.82 -31.29 -0.33
CA THR A 245 -3.81 -32.27 0.08
C THR A 245 -2.95 -32.68 -1.10
N VAL A 246 -1.68 -32.98 -0.83
CA VAL A 246 -0.79 -33.56 -1.84
C VAL A 246 -0.88 -35.08 -1.76
N SER A 247 -1.12 -35.73 -2.89
CA SER A 247 -1.18 -37.18 -3.02
C SER A 247 -0.44 -37.64 -4.28
N ASN A 248 -0.23 -38.94 -4.42
CA ASN A 248 0.23 -39.53 -5.68
C ASN A 248 -0.98 -39.88 -6.57
N CYS A 249 -0.81 -39.70 -7.87
CA CYS A 249 -1.78 -40.10 -8.88
C CYS A 249 -1.82 -41.62 -8.96
N ILE A 250 -2.94 -42.19 -8.53
CA ILE A 250 -3.21 -43.60 -8.70
C ILE A 250 -4.04 -43.74 -9.97
N THR A 251 -3.48 -44.35 -11.00
CA THR A 251 -4.24 -44.79 -12.17
C THR A 251 -4.78 -46.18 -11.84
N GLU A 252 -6.09 -46.29 -11.61
CA GLU A 252 -6.71 -47.61 -11.61
C GLU A 252 -6.71 -48.11 -13.07
N LEU A 253 -5.90 -49.14 -13.33
CA LEU A 253 -5.90 -49.93 -14.56
C LEU A 253 -6.98 -51.00 -14.48
#